data_AF-A0A8D0FVW2-F1
#
_entry.id   AF-A0A8D0FVW2-F1
#
_cell.length_a   1.000
_cell.length_b   1.000
_cell.length_c   1.000
_cell.angle_alpha   90.00
_cell.angle_beta   90.00
_cell.angle_gamma   90.00
#
_symmetry.space_group_name_H-M   'P 1'
#
loop_
_entity.id
_entity.type
_entity.pdbx_description
1 polymer ?
#
loop_
_entity_poly.entity_id
_entity_poly.type
_entity_poly.pdbx_seq_one_letter_code
_entity_poly.pdbx_strand_id
1 'polypeptide(L)'
;MSSILPFTPPVVKRLLGWKKSEEKWCEKAVKSLVKKLKKTGQLDELEKAITTQNCNTKCVTIPRSLDGRLQVSHRKGLPHVIYCRLWRWPDLHSHHELKAIENCEYAFNLKKDEVCVNPYHYQRVETPVLPPVLVPRHTEILTELPPLDDYTHSIPENTNFPAGIEPQSNYIPGIFLTPTANNTLNIVPLEQRW
;
A
#
# COMPACT_ATOMS: atom_id res chain seq x y z
N MET A 1 -17.91 -22.67 -26.49
CA MET A 1 -18.43 -23.00 -25.15
C MET A 1 -18.35 -21.76 -24.29
N SER A 2 -19.42 -20.97 -24.25
CA SER A 2 -19.48 -19.72 -23.48
C SER A 2 -20.26 -19.99 -22.20
N SER A 3 -19.54 -20.17 -21.11
CA SER A 3 -20.11 -20.48 -19.79
C SER A 3 -20.82 -19.23 -19.23
N ILE A 4 -22.13 -19.15 -19.44
CA ILE A 4 -22.98 -18.10 -18.88
C ILE A 4 -23.23 -18.48 -17.42
N LEU A 5 -22.45 -17.91 -16.49
CA LEU A 5 -22.75 -17.99 -15.07
C LEU A 5 -23.99 -17.13 -14.76
N PRO A 6 -25.00 -17.68 -14.06
CA PRO A 6 -26.19 -16.94 -13.72
C PRO A 6 -25.80 -15.88 -12.67
N PHE A 7 -26.41 -14.70 -12.76
CA PHE A 7 -26.40 -13.70 -11.70
C PHE A 7 -25.16 -12.81 -11.51
N THR A 8 -24.44 -12.48 -12.59
CA THR A 8 -23.62 -11.25 -12.55
C THR A 8 -24.52 -10.07 -12.94
N PRO A 9 -24.75 -9.06 -12.07
CA PRO A 9 -25.58 -7.91 -12.43
C PRO A 9 -25.05 -7.27 -13.71
N PRO A 10 -25.90 -6.89 -14.68
CA PRO A 10 -25.47 -6.41 -16.00
C PRO A 10 -24.52 -5.21 -15.90
N VAL A 11 -24.71 -4.36 -14.89
CA VAL A 11 -23.81 -3.24 -14.56
C VAL A 11 -22.37 -3.69 -14.24
N VAL A 12 -22.19 -4.81 -13.51
CA VAL A 12 -20.85 -5.32 -13.17
C VAL A 12 -20.13 -5.75 -14.44
N LYS A 13 -20.84 -6.41 -15.37
CA LYS A 13 -20.28 -6.81 -16.67
C LYS A 13 -19.84 -5.58 -17.49
N ARG A 14 -20.67 -4.54 -17.52
CA ARG A 14 -20.36 -3.27 -18.20
C ARG A 14 -19.12 -2.61 -17.60
N LEU A 15 -19.08 -2.43 -16.27
CA LEU A 15 -17.93 -1.83 -15.57
C LEU A 15 -16.64 -2.64 -15.73
N LEU A 16 -16.73 -3.98 -15.77
CA LEU A 16 -15.57 -4.84 -16.03
C LEU A 16 -15.11 -4.78 -17.49
N GLY A 17 -15.98 -4.45 -18.44
CA GLY A 17 -15.59 -4.18 -19.82
C GLY A 17 -14.66 -2.98 -19.98
N TRP A 18 -14.67 -2.06 -19.01
CA TRP A 18 -13.77 -0.89 -18.97
C TRP A 18 -12.48 -1.13 -18.17
N LYS A 19 -12.31 -2.30 -17.55
CA LYS A 19 -11.12 -2.57 -16.73
C LYS A 19 -9.86 -2.58 -17.61
N LYS A 20 -8.80 -1.95 -17.14
CA LYS A 20 -7.46 -1.98 -17.74
C LYS A 20 -6.56 -3.02 -17.06
N SER A 21 -6.83 -3.35 -15.81
CA SER A 21 -6.09 -4.38 -15.08
C SER A 21 -6.59 -5.80 -15.39
N GLU A 22 -5.64 -6.72 -15.61
CA GLU A 22 -5.92 -8.14 -15.86
C GLU A 22 -6.05 -8.98 -14.58
N GLU A 23 -5.87 -8.38 -13.40
CA GLU A 23 -5.89 -9.12 -12.14
C GLU A 23 -7.25 -9.81 -11.91
N LYS A 24 -7.22 -11.11 -11.60
CA LYS A 24 -8.40 -11.92 -11.25
C LYS A 24 -9.20 -11.33 -10.08
N TRP A 25 -8.56 -10.52 -9.24
CA TRP A 25 -9.18 -9.84 -8.11
C TRP A 25 -10.08 -8.66 -8.50
N CYS A 26 -9.88 -8.06 -9.68
CA CYS A 26 -10.66 -6.90 -10.15
C CYS A 26 -12.18 -7.15 -10.12
N GLU A 27 -12.61 -8.36 -10.49
CA GLU A 27 -14.03 -8.73 -10.46
C GLU A 27 -14.63 -8.63 -9.05
N LYS A 28 -13.88 -9.07 -8.03
CA LYS A 28 -14.32 -8.98 -6.63
C LYS A 28 -14.36 -7.52 -6.15
N ALA A 29 -13.39 -6.71 -6.57
CA ALA A 29 -13.35 -5.28 -6.26
C ALA A 29 -14.55 -4.52 -6.85
N VAL A 30 -14.89 -4.77 -8.11
CA VAL A 30 -16.06 -4.15 -8.77
C VAL A 30 -17.36 -4.66 -8.16
N LYS A 31 -17.50 -5.97 -7.92
CA LYS A 31 -18.70 -6.53 -7.26
C LYS A 31 -18.93 -5.92 -5.87
N SER A 32 -17.86 -5.77 -5.08
CA SER A 32 -17.91 -5.13 -3.77
C SER A 32 -18.33 -3.66 -3.87
N LEU A 33 -17.77 -2.92 -4.84
CA LEU A 33 -18.13 -1.52 -5.06
C LEU A 33 -19.60 -1.37 -5.46
N VAL A 34 -20.05 -2.12 -6.47
CA VAL A 34 -21.43 -2.08 -6.95
C VAL A 34 -22.41 -2.40 -5.82
N LYS A 35 -22.09 -3.36 -4.95
CA LYS A 35 -22.91 -3.66 -3.77
C LYS A 35 -23.01 -2.49 -2.80
N LYS A 36 -21.93 -1.71 -2.61
CA LYS A 36 -21.91 -0.50 -1.77
C LYS A 36 -22.71 0.63 -2.43
N LEU A 37 -22.47 0.91 -3.71
CA LEU A 37 -23.13 2.01 -4.43
C LEU A 37 -24.61 1.77 -4.67
N LYS A 38 -25.06 0.51 -4.74
CA LYS A 38 -26.49 0.18 -4.75
C LYS A 38 -27.21 0.60 -3.47
N LYS A 39 -26.51 0.68 -2.34
CA LYS A 39 -27.09 1.16 -1.08
C LYS A 39 -27.18 2.68 -1.03
N THR A 40 -26.23 3.38 -1.65
CA THR A 40 -26.19 4.85 -1.68
C THR A 40 -26.90 5.47 -2.89
N GLY A 41 -27.26 4.67 -3.89
CA GLY A 41 -27.91 5.15 -5.12
C GLY A 41 -26.96 5.82 -6.12
N GLN A 42 -25.64 5.70 -5.95
CA GLN A 42 -24.63 6.36 -6.81
C GLN A 42 -24.13 5.48 -7.97
N LEU A 43 -24.78 4.34 -8.21
CA LEU A 43 -24.35 3.37 -9.22
C LEU A 43 -24.41 3.95 -10.64
N ASP A 44 -25.47 4.67 -10.97
CA ASP A 44 -25.66 5.27 -12.30
C ASP A 44 -24.62 6.36 -12.58
N GLU A 45 -24.24 7.12 -11.55
CA GLU A 45 -23.21 8.16 -11.66
C GLU A 45 -21.82 7.55 -11.91
N LEU A 46 -21.49 6.43 -11.23
CA LEU A 46 -20.25 5.70 -11.52
C LEU A 46 -20.23 5.22 -12.98
N GLU A 47 -21.33 4.63 -13.43
CA GLU A 47 -21.42 4.13 -14.80
C GLU A 47 -21.28 5.24 -15.83
N LYS A 48 -21.91 6.39 -15.59
CA LYS A 48 -21.75 7.59 -16.39
C LYS A 48 -20.30 8.08 -16.38
N ALA A 49 -19.66 8.16 -15.22
CA ALA A 49 -18.26 8.58 -15.10
C ALA A 49 -17.31 7.67 -15.89
N ILE A 50 -17.48 6.35 -15.77
CA ILE A 50 -16.65 5.37 -16.48
C ILE A 50 -16.87 5.41 -17.99
N THR A 51 -18.12 5.53 -18.46
CA THR A 51 -18.44 5.52 -19.89
C THR A 51 -18.09 6.84 -20.58
N THR A 52 -18.32 7.98 -19.93
CA THR A 52 -18.03 9.31 -20.49
C THR A 52 -16.58 9.76 -20.31
N GLN A 53 -15.83 9.12 -19.40
CA GLN A 53 -14.45 9.46 -19.06
C GLN A 53 -14.24 10.94 -18.72
N ASN A 54 -15.26 11.55 -18.10
CA ASN A 54 -15.33 12.99 -17.88
C ASN A 54 -15.11 13.35 -16.40
N CYS A 55 -14.19 14.28 -16.15
CA CYS A 55 -13.89 14.80 -14.81
C CYS A 55 -15.04 15.63 -14.20
N ASN A 56 -15.95 16.16 -15.03
CA ASN A 56 -17.11 16.94 -14.59
C ASN A 56 -18.29 16.09 -14.08
N THR A 57 -18.15 14.76 -14.05
CA THR A 57 -19.12 13.87 -13.41
C THR A 57 -19.14 14.08 -11.89
N LYS A 58 -20.23 13.71 -11.21
CA LYS A 58 -20.33 13.90 -9.75
C LYS A 58 -19.40 12.94 -9.00
N CYS A 59 -19.16 13.25 -7.73
CA CYS A 59 -18.39 12.37 -6.85
C CYS A 59 -19.14 11.04 -6.64
N VAL A 60 -18.43 9.94 -6.78
CA VAL A 60 -18.89 8.60 -6.40
C VAL A 60 -18.20 8.27 -5.10
N THR A 61 -18.94 8.24 -3.99
CA THR A 61 -18.35 8.14 -2.65
C THR A 61 -18.58 6.78 -2.02
N ILE A 62 -17.68 6.39 -1.13
CA ILE A 62 -17.87 5.26 -0.21
C ILE A 62 -17.49 5.67 1.22
N PRO A 63 -18.06 5.03 2.25
CA PRO A 63 -17.66 5.28 3.63
C PRO A 63 -16.18 5.01 3.86
N ARG A 64 -15.50 5.94 4.54
CA ARG A 64 -14.09 5.85 4.88
C ARG A 64 -13.90 4.98 6.12
N SER A 65 -12.94 4.07 6.07
CA SER A 65 -12.52 3.31 7.26
C SER A 65 -11.60 4.16 8.13
N LEU A 66 -11.44 3.79 9.41
CA LEU A 66 -10.62 4.55 10.37
C LEU A 66 -9.17 4.75 9.90
N ASP A 67 -8.60 3.74 9.24
CA ASP A 67 -7.26 3.79 8.68
C ASP A 67 -7.23 4.23 7.20
N GLY A 68 -8.38 4.60 6.63
CA GLY A 68 -8.56 4.99 5.23
C GLY A 68 -8.41 3.85 4.22
N ARG A 69 -8.21 2.59 4.64
CA ARG A 69 -8.01 1.45 3.75
C ARG A 69 -9.31 0.68 3.53
N LEU A 70 -9.48 0.18 2.31
CA LEU A 70 -10.55 -0.72 1.93
C LEU A 70 -10.01 -2.16 1.86
N GLN A 71 -10.70 -3.09 2.53
CA GLN A 71 -10.43 -4.51 2.42
C GLN A 71 -11.42 -5.18 1.45
N VAL A 72 -10.90 -5.85 0.42
CA VAL A 72 -11.71 -6.70 -0.47
C VAL A 72 -11.02 -8.04 -0.66
N SER A 73 -11.72 -9.14 -0.37
CA SER A 73 -11.23 -10.51 -0.56
C SER A 73 -9.79 -10.72 -0.02
N HIS A 74 -9.57 -10.36 1.25
CA HIS A 74 -8.28 -10.46 1.97
C HIS A 74 -7.15 -9.52 1.52
N ARG A 75 -7.39 -8.66 0.52
CA ARG A 75 -6.44 -7.60 0.13
C ARG A 75 -6.86 -6.27 0.74
N LYS A 76 -5.90 -5.54 1.31
CA LYS A 76 -6.09 -4.18 1.85
C LYS A 76 -5.39 -3.18 0.92
N GLY A 77 -6.03 -2.06 0.63
CA GLY A 77 -5.45 -0.98 -0.16
C GLY A 77 -6.27 0.29 -0.06
N LEU A 78 -5.76 1.40 -0.58
CA LEU A 78 -6.50 2.65 -0.58
C LEU A 78 -7.58 2.62 -1.66
N PRO A 79 -8.83 3.03 -1.34
CA PRO A 79 -9.96 2.85 -2.25
C PRO A 79 -9.78 3.59 -3.58
N HIS A 80 -9.35 4.86 -3.54
CA HIS A 80 -9.09 5.64 -4.75
C HIS A 80 -7.98 5.02 -5.61
N VAL A 81 -6.89 4.52 -5.02
CA VAL A 81 -5.81 3.84 -5.74
C VAL A 81 -6.31 2.55 -6.40
N ILE A 82 -7.05 1.72 -5.68
CA ILE A 82 -7.61 0.45 -6.19
C ILE A 82 -8.42 0.70 -7.47
N TYR A 83 -9.33 1.66 -7.44
CA TYR A 83 -10.25 1.91 -8.55
C TYR A 83 -9.61 2.70 -9.70
N CYS A 84 -8.68 3.63 -9.40
CA CYS A 84 -7.86 4.28 -10.43
C CYS A 84 -6.99 3.25 -11.18
N ARG A 85 -6.37 2.31 -10.45
CA ARG A 85 -5.58 1.23 -11.04
C ARG A 85 -6.42 0.30 -11.91
N LEU A 86 -7.65 0.04 -11.49
CA LEU A 86 -8.56 -0.85 -12.19
C LEU A 86 -9.00 -0.28 -13.55
N TRP A 87 -9.38 1.00 -13.62
CA TRP A 87 -9.99 1.60 -14.82
C TRP A 87 -9.08 2.50 -15.65
N ARG A 88 -7.97 3.02 -15.11
CA ARG A 88 -7.12 3.98 -15.82
C ARG A 88 -5.67 3.53 -15.96
N TRP A 89 -4.98 3.32 -14.83
CA TRP A 89 -3.52 3.13 -14.80
C TRP A 89 -3.15 1.80 -14.14
N PRO A 90 -3.07 0.68 -14.88
CA PRO A 90 -2.79 -0.64 -14.29
C PRO A 90 -1.42 -0.74 -13.62
N ASP A 91 -0.49 0.12 -14.01
CA ASP A 91 0.87 0.30 -13.52
C ASP A 91 0.99 1.29 -12.33
N LEU A 92 -0.14 1.78 -11.81
CA LEU A 92 -0.16 2.64 -10.63
C LEU A 92 0.30 1.86 -9.39
N HIS A 93 1.38 2.31 -8.74
CA HIS A 93 1.95 1.63 -7.58
C HIS A 93 1.55 2.29 -6.27
N SER A 94 1.56 3.62 -6.22
CA SER A 94 1.36 4.37 -4.98
C SER A 94 0.33 5.48 -5.11
N HIS A 95 -0.22 5.90 -3.96
CA HIS A 95 -1.11 7.05 -3.86
C HIS A 95 -0.39 8.39 -4.13
N HIS A 96 0.94 8.44 -3.96
CA HIS A 96 1.73 9.64 -4.27
C HIS A 96 1.72 9.99 -5.76
N GLU A 97 1.44 9.02 -6.63
CA GLU A 97 1.27 9.24 -8.08
C GLU A 97 -0.12 9.80 -8.42
N LEU A 98 -1.02 9.99 -7.45
CA LEU A 98 -2.36 10.52 -7.68
C LEU A 98 -2.56 11.86 -6.98
N LYS A 99 -3.07 12.83 -7.73
CA LYS A 99 -3.56 14.11 -7.20
C LYS A 99 -5.03 14.28 -7.53
N ALA A 100 -5.85 14.65 -6.55
CA ALA A 100 -7.26 14.95 -6.82
C ALA A 100 -7.40 16.27 -7.59
N ILE A 101 -8.39 16.35 -8.48
CA ILE A 101 -8.77 17.59 -9.15
C ILE A 101 -9.54 18.51 -8.19
N GLU A 102 -9.59 19.80 -8.50
CA GLU A 102 -10.24 20.81 -7.64
C GLU A 102 -11.75 20.60 -7.52
N ASN A 103 -12.40 20.06 -8.55
CA ASN A 103 -13.83 19.74 -8.55
C ASN A 103 -14.20 18.56 -7.65
N CYS A 104 -13.24 17.84 -7.06
CA CYS A 104 -13.51 16.68 -6.23
C CYS A 104 -13.79 17.08 -4.77
N GLU A 105 -15.07 17.18 -4.43
CA GLU A 105 -15.50 17.55 -3.07
C GLU A 105 -15.18 16.50 -1.99
N TYR A 106 -14.96 15.25 -2.38
CA TYR A 106 -14.72 14.12 -1.47
C TYR A 106 -13.36 13.46 -1.72
N ALA A 107 -12.37 14.25 -2.16
CA ALA A 107 -11.02 13.76 -2.39
C ALA A 107 -10.41 13.12 -1.14
N PHE A 108 -9.59 12.09 -1.33
CA PHE A 108 -9.00 11.32 -0.22
C PHE A 108 -8.21 12.17 0.79
N ASN A 109 -7.52 13.21 0.32
CA ASN A 109 -6.74 14.14 1.14
C ASN A 109 -7.58 15.07 2.03
N LEU A 110 -8.86 15.28 1.71
CA LEU A 110 -9.78 16.12 2.51
C LEU A 110 -10.21 15.46 3.83
N LYS A 111 -9.86 14.19 4.03
CA LYS A 111 -10.09 13.43 5.25
C LYS A 111 -11.54 13.40 5.76
N LYS A 112 -12.53 13.56 4.88
CA LYS A 112 -13.96 13.46 5.20
C LYS A 112 -14.36 12.02 5.60
N ASP A 113 -15.59 11.88 6.11
CA ASP A 113 -16.20 10.57 6.45
C ASP A 113 -16.42 9.68 5.24
N GLU A 114 -16.50 10.28 4.05
CA GLU A 114 -16.59 9.58 2.78
C GLU A 114 -15.40 9.91 1.87
N VAL A 115 -15.08 8.97 0.99
CA VAL A 115 -14.00 9.11 0.00
C VAL A 115 -14.52 8.88 -1.41
N CYS A 116 -14.17 9.79 -2.32
CA CYS A 116 -14.44 9.67 -3.75
C CYS A 116 -13.56 8.58 -4.37
N VAL A 117 -14.20 7.69 -5.13
CA VAL A 117 -13.57 6.59 -5.87
C VAL A 117 -13.72 6.74 -7.39
N ASN A 118 -14.28 7.86 -7.85
CA ASN A 118 -14.36 8.17 -9.29
C ASN A 118 -12.93 8.34 -9.83
N PRO A 119 -12.46 7.48 -10.74
CA PRO A 119 -11.08 7.53 -11.20
C PRO A 119 -10.77 8.78 -12.04
N TYR A 120 -11.78 9.47 -12.58
CA TYR A 120 -11.62 10.71 -13.35
C TYR A 120 -11.55 11.96 -12.48
N HIS A 121 -11.74 11.82 -11.16
CA HIS A 121 -11.48 12.89 -10.18
C HIS A 121 -10.04 12.92 -9.69
N TYR A 122 -9.20 12.01 -10.16
CA TYR A 122 -7.78 11.96 -9.87
C TYR A 122 -6.98 12.13 -11.16
N GLN A 123 -5.87 12.83 -11.09
CA GLN A 123 -4.89 12.96 -12.15
C GLN A 123 -3.62 12.23 -11.71
N ARG A 124 -2.98 11.55 -12.66
CA ARG A 124 -1.67 10.97 -12.41
C ARG A 124 -0.62 12.08 -12.42
N VAL A 125 0.21 12.10 -11.40
CA VAL A 125 1.34 13.01 -11.26
C VAL A 125 2.61 12.20 -11.14
N GLU A 126 3.72 12.76 -11.62
CA GLU A 126 5.03 12.15 -11.42
C GLU A 126 5.41 12.26 -9.95
N THR A 127 5.91 11.16 -9.37
CA THR A 127 6.42 11.23 -8.00
C THR A 127 7.74 11.99 -8.04
N PRO A 128 7.92 13.05 -7.22
CA PRO A 128 9.18 13.77 -7.20
C PRO A 128 10.28 12.78 -6.82
N VAL A 129 11.27 12.63 -7.71
CA VAL A 129 12.48 11.87 -7.38
C VAL A 129 13.15 12.59 -6.21
N LEU A 130 13.15 11.94 -5.05
CA LEU A 130 13.92 12.45 -3.93
C LEU A 130 15.39 12.43 -4.35
N PRO A 131 16.14 13.53 -4.14
CA PRO A 131 17.57 13.51 -4.38
C PRO A 131 18.20 12.36 -3.57
N PRO A 132 19.25 11.70 -4.11
CA PRO A 132 19.93 10.63 -3.38
C PRO A 132 20.28 11.11 -1.98
N VAL A 133 19.81 10.40 -0.96
CA VAL A 133 20.24 10.67 0.42
C VAL A 133 21.70 10.27 0.49
N LEU A 134 22.58 11.27 0.37
CA LEU A 134 23.99 11.13 0.72
C LEU A 134 24.05 10.93 2.23
N VAL A 135 23.92 9.68 2.67
CA VAL A 135 24.34 9.32 4.02
C VAL A 135 25.85 9.56 4.08
N PRO A 136 26.36 10.41 4.98
CA PRO A 136 27.80 10.47 5.21
C PRO A 136 28.27 9.06 5.60
N ARG A 137 29.03 8.40 4.72
CA ARG A 137 29.74 7.16 5.05
C ARG A 137 31.00 7.43 5.87
N HIS A 138 30.99 8.45 6.72
CA HIS A 138 32.05 8.58 7.71
C HIS A 138 31.76 7.56 8.81
N THR A 139 32.27 6.36 8.60
CA THR A 139 32.61 5.40 9.63
C THR A 139 33.82 5.92 10.42
N GLU A 140 33.80 7.19 10.84
CA GLU A 140 34.59 7.59 12.00
C GLU A 140 33.77 7.12 13.20
N ILE A 141 33.90 5.83 13.47
CA ILE A 141 33.64 5.30 14.80
C ILE A 141 34.58 6.11 15.70
N LEU A 142 34.03 7.13 16.37
CA LEU A 142 34.71 7.71 17.52
C LEU A 142 34.97 6.53 18.44
N THR A 143 36.24 6.13 18.50
CA THR A 143 36.70 4.94 19.24
C THR A 143 36.61 5.19 20.75
N GLU A 144 36.25 6.39 21.17
CA GLU A 144 35.98 6.74 22.54
C GLU A 144 34.52 7.19 22.66
N LEU A 145 33.68 6.27 23.14
CA LEU A 145 32.48 6.67 23.86
C LEU A 145 32.94 7.60 25.00
N PRO A 146 32.28 8.75 25.23
CA PRO A 146 32.57 9.53 26.42
C PRO A 146 32.47 8.62 27.65
N PRO A 147 33.42 8.67 28.59
CA PRO A 147 33.40 7.80 29.76
C PRO A 147 32.04 7.97 30.44
N LEU A 148 31.29 6.88 30.52
CA LEU A 148 30.08 6.82 31.34
C LEU A 148 30.57 6.94 32.78
N ASP A 149 30.18 8.02 33.46
CA ASP A 149 30.36 8.13 34.89
C ASP A 149 29.76 6.90 35.57
N ASP A 150 30.50 6.31 36.50
CA ASP A 150 30.13 5.09 37.20
C ASP A 150 28.90 5.38 38.09
N TYR A 151 27.70 5.19 37.54
CA TYR A 151 26.42 5.41 38.23
C TYR A 151 26.08 4.23 39.18
N THR A 152 27.09 3.55 39.72
CA THR A 152 26.95 2.49 40.72
C THR A 152 26.33 3.00 42.03
N HIS A 153 26.30 4.32 42.24
CA HIS A 153 25.73 4.96 43.43
C HIS A 153 24.27 5.42 43.28
N SER A 154 23.62 5.25 42.12
CA SER A 154 22.21 5.66 41.93
C SER A 154 21.20 4.52 42.03
N ILE A 155 21.62 3.31 42.41
CA ILE A 155 20.70 2.20 42.64
C ILE A 155 20.21 2.30 44.10
N PRO A 156 18.94 2.63 44.35
CA PRO A 156 18.40 2.60 45.71
C PRO A 156 18.38 1.18 46.26
N GLU A 157 18.74 1.00 47.53
CA GLU A 157 18.86 -0.31 48.23
C GLU A 157 17.55 -1.13 48.29
N ASN A 158 16.45 -0.65 47.70
CA ASN A 158 15.16 -1.34 47.68
C ASN A 158 14.89 -2.14 46.39
N THR A 159 15.79 -2.16 45.41
CA THR A 159 15.68 -3.05 44.25
C THR A 159 16.08 -4.47 44.60
N ASN A 160 15.11 -5.31 44.93
CA ASN A 160 15.29 -6.76 45.00
C ASN A 160 14.96 -7.38 43.64
N PHE A 161 15.97 -7.82 42.90
CA PHE A 161 15.77 -8.65 41.71
C PHE A 161 15.57 -10.10 42.14
N PRO A 162 14.54 -10.83 41.66
CA PRO A 162 14.44 -12.26 41.93
C PRO A 162 15.63 -12.98 41.29
N ALA A 163 16.49 -13.56 42.12
CA ALA A 163 17.61 -14.38 41.66
C ALA A 163 17.07 -15.66 41.03
N GLY A 164 17.24 -15.81 39.71
CA GLY A 164 16.94 -17.07 39.04
C GLY A 164 16.56 -16.95 37.57
N ILE A 165 17.45 -16.41 36.73
CA ILE A 165 17.54 -16.83 35.33
C ILE A 165 19.02 -16.82 34.96
N GLU A 166 19.66 -17.98 35.01
CA GLU A 166 20.98 -18.19 34.40
C GLU A 166 20.91 -17.79 32.91
N PRO A 167 21.93 -17.10 32.35
CA PRO A 167 22.01 -16.92 30.92
C PRO A 167 22.35 -18.28 30.30
N GLN A 168 21.33 -18.98 29.78
CA GLN A 168 21.55 -20.14 28.92
C GLN A 168 22.40 -19.71 27.73
N SER A 169 23.61 -20.27 27.68
CA SER A 169 24.50 -20.28 26.54
C SER A 169 23.79 -20.89 25.31
N ASN A 170 23.28 -20.05 24.42
CA ASN A 170 22.92 -20.47 23.07
C ASN A 170 23.86 -19.76 22.08
N TYR A 171 25.07 -20.31 21.97
CA TYR A 171 25.97 -20.09 20.85
C TYR A 171 25.26 -20.53 19.55
N ILE A 172 24.96 -19.58 18.66
CA ILE A 172 24.79 -19.88 17.24
C ILE A 172 26.15 -19.65 16.57
N PRO A 173 26.80 -20.66 15.98
CA PRO A 173 28.07 -20.48 15.32
C PRO A 173 27.83 -20.01 13.87
N GLY A 174 28.52 -18.95 13.48
CA GLY A 174 28.78 -18.68 12.06
C GLY A 174 28.62 -17.23 11.66
N ILE A 175 29.74 -16.52 11.55
CA ILE A 175 30.22 -15.94 10.28
C ILE A 175 31.64 -15.39 10.49
N PHE A 176 32.65 -16.20 10.22
CA PHE A 176 33.97 -15.69 9.84
C PHE A 176 33.88 -15.32 8.35
N LEU A 177 34.03 -14.04 8.02
CA LEU A 177 34.32 -13.59 6.67
C LEU A 177 35.78 -13.14 6.63
N THR A 178 36.64 -13.98 6.04
CA THR A 178 37.96 -13.55 5.58
C THR A 178 37.84 -12.88 4.20
N PRO A 179 38.72 -11.94 3.86
CA PRO A 179 38.64 -11.22 2.59
C PRO A 179 39.30 -12.04 1.47
N THR A 180 38.59 -12.29 0.38
CA THR A 180 39.19 -12.75 -0.88
C THR A 180 38.87 -11.79 -2.02
N ALA A 181 39.94 -11.45 -2.73
CA ALA A 181 39.97 -10.56 -3.86
C ALA A 181 39.13 -11.07 -5.04
N ASN A 182 38.49 -10.11 -5.72
CA ASN A 182 38.21 -10.06 -7.15
C ASN A 182 37.84 -11.38 -7.85
N ASN A 183 36.56 -11.57 -8.18
CA ASN A 183 36.09 -11.55 -9.57
C ASN A 183 34.60 -11.91 -9.70
N THR A 184 33.89 -11.07 -10.48
CA THR A 184 32.72 -11.41 -11.31
C THR A 184 31.46 -11.94 -10.64
N LEU A 185 30.48 -11.06 -10.40
CA LEU A 185 29.08 -11.45 -10.16
C LEU A 185 28.31 -11.43 -11.48
N ASN A 186 28.16 -12.60 -12.08
CA ASN A 186 27.09 -12.87 -13.04
C ASN A 186 25.88 -13.47 -12.31
N ILE A 187 24.72 -12.89 -12.60
CA ILE A 187 23.37 -13.23 -12.12
C ILE A 187 22.97 -14.63 -12.60
N VAL A 188 22.33 -15.44 -11.74
CA VAL A 188 21.46 -16.56 -12.17
C VAL A 188 20.21 -16.62 -11.26
N PRO A 189 18.99 -16.84 -11.80
CA PRO A 189 17.71 -16.65 -11.11
C PRO A 189 17.19 -17.91 -10.41
N LEU A 190 16.30 -17.72 -9.43
CA LEU A 190 15.59 -18.79 -8.74
C LEU A 190 14.29 -19.13 -9.49
N GLU A 191 14.26 -20.26 -10.20
CA GLU A 191 13.03 -20.92 -10.63
C GLU A 191 12.90 -22.32 -9.99
N GLN A 192 11.80 -22.45 -9.25
CA GLN A 192 10.86 -23.58 -9.14
C GLN A 192 11.14 -24.85 -8.30
N ARG A 193 9.99 -25.27 -7.72
CA ARG A 193 9.58 -26.57 -7.14
C ARG A 193 10.04 -26.80 -5.69
N TRP A 194 9.17 -26.92 -4.70
CA TRP A 194 7.84 -27.53 -4.64
C TRP A 194 6.88 -26.76 -3.73
#